data_AF-A0A1R4HWN2-F1
#
_entry.id   AF-A0A1R4HWN2-F1
#
_cell.length_a   1.000
_cell.length_b   1.000
_cell.length_c   1.000
_cell.angle_alpha   90.00
_cell.angle_beta   90.00
_cell.angle_gamma   90.00
#
_symmetry.space_group_name_H-M   'P 1'
#
loop_
_entity.id
_entity.type
_entity.pdbx_description
1 polymer ?
#
loop_
_entity_poly.entity_id
_entity_poly.type
_entity_poly.pdbx_seq_one_letter_code
_entity_poly.pdbx_strand_id
1 'polypeptide(L)'
;MKTLLPYARFAGVFMLALLLSACARSPILLDSTYEALTPQVENRAVPFFAQSEYQCGPATLAMVLNYQGVEVGVDQLIPQVFLPGRDGSVQPEMLSTVRRHQQLAYPIRGTMDALLNHLANGDPVVVMQNLSLPIYPMWHYAVAIGFDLPDETLILRSGERERHTLSFSRFDATWARSGRWGFIVANPGTLPEDISARNALEAISAYEEAHGPKEALSSWQALVNRYPTDPLAQFALGNALYADSRPKEAMTAFDAATQHDAHMGAAWLNLGILLLQQDKPDEARNALMQAASIDGSWQARAQQLLGEY
;
A
#
# COMPACT_ATOMS: atom_id res chain seq x y z
N MET A 1 -6.98 -28.20 -62.63
CA MET A 1 -7.28 -27.46 -61.39
C MET A 1 -7.40 -28.45 -60.23
N LYS A 2 -6.29 -28.74 -59.54
CA LYS A 2 -6.20 -29.44 -58.23
C LYS A 2 -4.74 -29.84 -58.01
N THR A 3 -4.02 -29.12 -57.14
CA THR A 3 -2.85 -29.56 -56.34
C THR A 3 -2.28 -28.35 -55.59
N LEU A 4 -3.02 -27.85 -54.60
CA LEU A 4 -2.51 -26.87 -53.62
C LEU A 4 -2.99 -27.31 -52.23
N LEU A 5 -2.51 -28.44 -51.73
CA LEU A 5 -2.88 -28.94 -50.39
C LEU A 5 -1.81 -29.72 -49.58
N PRO A 6 -0.50 -29.81 -49.93
CA PRO A 6 0.48 -30.37 -48.98
C PRO A 6 1.02 -29.35 -47.97
N TYR A 7 0.98 -28.04 -48.26
CA TYR A 7 1.65 -27.03 -47.42
C TYR A 7 0.82 -26.45 -46.27
N ALA A 8 -0.51 -26.64 -46.28
CA ALA A 8 -1.39 -26.10 -45.24
C ALA A 8 -1.20 -26.79 -43.87
N ARG A 9 -0.81 -28.08 -43.85
CA ARG A 9 -0.57 -28.82 -42.60
C ARG A 9 0.74 -28.43 -41.92
N PHE A 10 1.79 -28.12 -42.70
CA PHE A 10 3.06 -27.63 -42.16
C PHE A 10 2.98 -26.19 -41.67
N ALA A 11 2.22 -25.32 -42.37
CA ALA A 11 1.99 -23.95 -41.92
C ALA A 11 1.24 -23.89 -40.57
N GLY A 12 0.25 -24.77 -40.36
CA GLY A 12 -0.47 -24.87 -39.09
C GLY A 12 0.39 -25.37 -37.92
N VAL A 13 1.28 -26.34 -38.15
CA VAL A 13 2.22 -26.83 -37.13
C VAL A 13 3.29 -25.77 -36.79
N PHE A 14 3.76 -25.01 -37.79
CA PHE A 14 4.75 -23.95 -37.57
C PHE A 14 4.15 -22.73 -36.85
N MET A 15 2.90 -22.35 -37.15
CA MET A 15 2.18 -21.32 -36.39
C MET A 15 1.89 -21.75 -34.94
N LEU A 16 1.54 -23.02 -34.72
CA LEU A 16 1.32 -23.56 -33.37
C LEU A 16 2.63 -23.62 -32.56
N ALA A 17 3.77 -23.93 -33.20
CA ALA A 17 5.09 -23.89 -32.59
C ALA A 17 5.56 -22.46 -32.26
N LEU A 18 5.26 -21.48 -33.13
CA LEU A 18 5.55 -20.06 -32.87
C LEU A 18 4.70 -19.49 -31.72
N LEU A 19 3.44 -19.90 -31.60
CA LEU A 19 2.58 -19.57 -30.46
C LEU A 19 3.02 -20.24 -29.14
N LEU A 20 3.76 -21.36 -29.21
CA LEU A 20 4.35 -22.04 -28.05
C LEU A 20 5.77 -21.53 -27.70
N SER A 21 6.43 -20.79 -28.59
CA SER A 21 7.74 -20.17 -28.31
C SER A 21 7.66 -18.80 -27.62
N ALA A 22 6.46 -18.26 -27.40
CA ALA A 22 6.23 -17.10 -26.55
C ALA A 22 6.20 -17.50 -25.06
N CYS A 23 7.20 -18.27 -24.61
CA CYS A 23 7.48 -18.41 -23.18
C CYS A 23 8.15 -17.11 -22.71
N ALA A 24 7.36 -16.05 -22.53
CA ALA A 24 7.81 -14.89 -21.80
C ALA A 24 8.26 -15.38 -20.40
N ARG A 25 9.56 -15.23 -20.11
CA ARG A 25 10.14 -15.58 -18.81
C ARG A 25 9.67 -14.54 -17.80
N SER A 26 8.51 -14.78 -17.18
CA SER A 26 7.97 -13.94 -16.12
C SER A 26 8.42 -14.45 -14.75
N PRO A 27 8.76 -13.57 -13.80
CA PRO A 27 8.81 -12.12 -13.94
C PRO A 27 10.09 -11.65 -14.66
N ILE A 28 10.00 -10.53 -15.39
CA ILE A 28 11.17 -9.81 -15.89
C ILE A 28 11.48 -8.72 -14.86
N LEU A 29 12.63 -8.82 -14.21
CA LEU A 29 13.15 -7.78 -13.32
C LEU A 29 13.86 -6.70 -14.15
N LEU A 30 13.84 -5.46 -13.67
CA LEU A 30 14.61 -4.38 -14.28
C LEU A 30 16.11 -4.61 -14.06
N ASP A 31 16.94 -4.27 -15.06
CA ASP A 31 18.41 -4.36 -14.93
C ASP A 31 18.90 -3.54 -13.73
N SER A 32 18.30 -2.36 -13.52
CA SER A 32 18.57 -1.50 -12.35
C SER A 32 18.29 -2.19 -11.02
N THR A 33 17.31 -3.10 -10.96
CA THR A 33 16.98 -3.86 -9.76
C THR A 33 18.06 -4.90 -9.47
N TYR A 34 18.58 -5.59 -10.49
CA TYR A 34 19.70 -6.51 -10.32
C TYR A 34 20.98 -5.82 -9.87
N GLU A 35 21.22 -4.59 -10.36
CA GLU A 35 22.42 -3.82 -10.00
C GLU A 35 22.33 -3.22 -8.59
N ALA A 36 21.14 -2.79 -8.16
CA ALA A 36 20.95 -2.11 -6.89
C ALA A 36 20.82 -3.06 -5.69
N LEU A 37 20.32 -4.27 -5.90
CA LEU A 37 20.01 -5.20 -4.80
C LEU A 37 21.22 -6.04 -4.39
N THR A 38 21.32 -6.31 -3.10
CA THR A 38 22.27 -7.29 -2.57
C THR A 38 21.94 -8.70 -3.08
N PRO A 39 22.94 -9.58 -3.33
CA PRO A 39 22.69 -10.89 -3.95
C PRO A 39 21.72 -11.79 -3.19
N GLN A 40 21.68 -11.71 -1.87
CA GLN A 40 20.83 -12.54 -1.03
C GLN A 40 20.40 -11.77 0.21
N VAL A 41 19.13 -11.94 0.60
CA VAL A 41 18.55 -11.38 1.82
C VAL A 41 17.66 -12.43 2.48
N GLU A 42 17.76 -12.60 3.79
CA GLU A 42 16.82 -13.43 4.56
C GLU A 42 16.62 -12.82 5.96
N ASN A 43 15.44 -12.27 6.21
CA ASN A 43 15.08 -11.70 7.50
C ASN A 43 14.53 -12.79 8.45
N ARG A 44 15.45 -13.42 9.18
CA ARG A 44 15.14 -14.49 10.15
C ARG A 44 14.47 -13.98 11.43
N ALA A 45 14.45 -12.67 11.67
CA ALA A 45 13.79 -12.08 12.84
C ALA A 45 12.26 -12.12 12.73
N VAL A 46 11.70 -12.33 11.53
CA VAL A 46 10.27 -12.55 11.34
C VAL A 46 9.87 -13.87 12.01
N PRO A 47 9.02 -13.83 13.06
CA PRO A 47 8.62 -15.04 13.77
C PRO A 47 7.80 -15.96 12.86
N PHE A 48 7.71 -17.23 13.22
CA PHE A 48 6.91 -18.21 12.49
C PHE A 48 5.80 -18.77 13.35
N PHE A 49 4.58 -18.72 12.82
CA PHE A 49 3.41 -19.39 13.36
C PHE A 49 2.93 -20.40 12.30
N ALA A 50 2.94 -21.69 12.67
CA ALA A 50 2.49 -22.74 11.76
C ALA A 50 1.02 -22.52 11.38
N GLN A 51 0.72 -22.66 10.09
CA GLN A 51 -0.62 -22.42 9.55
C GLN A 51 -1.34 -23.75 9.39
N SER A 52 -2.48 -23.95 10.07
CA SER A 52 -3.41 -25.04 9.75
C SER A 52 -4.37 -24.63 8.63
N GLU A 53 -5.24 -25.57 8.21
CA GLU A 53 -6.31 -25.30 7.24
C GLU A 53 -7.15 -24.10 7.69
N TYR A 54 -7.38 -23.15 6.78
CA TYR A 54 -8.09 -21.90 7.05
C TYR A 54 -7.49 -21.01 8.14
N GLN A 55 -6.17 -21.03 8.39
CA GLN A 55 -5.54 -20.08 9.34
C GLN A 55 -4.44 -19.22 8.72
N CYS A 56 -4.25 -19.29 7.40
CA CYS A 56 -3.16 -18.59 6.72
C CYS A 56 -3.21 -17.06 6.92
N GLY A 57 -4.38 -16.42 6.94
CA GLY A 57 -4.50 -14.97 7.19
C GLY A 57 -4.12 -14.54 8.62
N PRO A 58 -4.78 -15.05 9.68
CA PRO A 58 -4.40 -14.73 11.07
C PRO A 58 -2.94 -15.06 11.37
N ALA A 59 -2.41 -16.16 10.83
CA ALA A 59 -1.04 -16.53 11.05
C ALA A 59 -0.07 -15.54 10.38
N THR A 60 -0.30 -15.11 9.13
CA THR A 60 0.58 -14.09 8.51
C THR A 60 0.49 -12.76 9.24
N LEU A 61 -0.70 -12.34 9.69
CA LEU A 61 -0.86 -11.15 10.52
C LEU A 61 -0.11 -11.27 11.85
N ALA A 62 -0.21 -12.40 12.55
CA ALA A 62 0.55 -12.63 13.77
C ALA A 62 2.06 -12.47 13.51
N MET A 63 2.58 -13.03 12.40
CA MET A 63 4.00 -12.90 12.06
C MET A 63 4.43 -11.45 11.89
N VAL A 64 3.72 -10.67 11.06
CA VAL A 64 4.13 -9.29 10.75
C VAL A 64 3.82 -8.31 11.88
N LEU A 65 2.76 -8.53 12.68
CA LEU A 65 2.46 -7.72 13.85
C LEU A 65 3.50 -7.94 14.95
N ASN A 66 3.86 -9.19 15.26
CA ASN A 66 4.93 -9.46 16.24
C ASN A 66 6.28 -8.97 15.75
N TYR A 67 6.56 -9.02 14.43
CA TYR A 67 7.76 -8.40 13.87
C TYR A 67 7.82 -6.88 14.12
N GLN A 68 6.68 -6.21 14.13
CA GLN A 68 6.56 -4.79 14.49
C GLN A 68 6.49 -4.53 16.00
N GLY A 69 6.67 -5.57 16.84
CA GLY A 69 6.63 -5.47 18.30
C GLY A 69 5.22 -5.52 18.92
N VAL A 70 4.20 -5.88 18.15
CA VAL A 70 2.83 -6.09 18.66
C VAL A 70 2.67 -7.56 19.08
N GLU A 71 2.63 -7.80 20.39
CA GLU A 71 2.43 -9.15 20.95
C GLU A 71 0.99 -9.63 20.71
N VAL A 72 0.80 -10.48 19.70
CA VAL A 72 -0.52 -11.02 19.35
C VAL A 72 -0.44 -12.48 18.88
N GLY A 73 -1.39 -13.31 19.31
CA GLY A 73 -1.47 -14.72 18.90
C GLY A 73 -2.43 -14.96 17.73
N VAL A 74 -2.25 -16.08 17.03
CA VAL A 74 -3.14 -16.50 15.93
C VAL A 74 -4.60 -16.60 16.39
N ASP A 75 -4.85 -17.24 17.54
CA ASP A 75 -6.19 -17.44 18.09
C ASP A 75 -6.94 -16.12 18.37
N GLN A 76 -6.20 -15.06 18.74
CA GLN A 76 -6.77 -13.73 18.98
C GLN A 76 -7.17 -13.02 17.67
N LEU A 77 -6.54 -13.39 16.56
CA LEU A 77 -6.76 -12.77 15.24
C LEU A 77 -7.83 -13.49 14.42
N ILE A 78 -8.05 -14.80 14.64
CA ILE A 78 -9.11 -15.57 13.98
C ILE A 78 -10.45 -14.83 13.94
N PRO A 79 -11.05 -14.38 15.07
CA PRO A 79 -12.37 -13.74 15.04
C PRO A 79 -12.38 -12.36 14.36
N GLN A 80 -11.22 -11.75 14.11
CA GLN A 80 -11.11 -10.42 13.49
C GLN A 80 -11.04 -10.50 11.95
N VAL A 81 -10.52 -11.62 11.44
CA VAL A 81 -10.21 -11.79 10.01
C VAL A 81 -11.20 -12.73 9.31
N PHE A 82 -11.84 -13.64 10.06
CA PHE A 82 -12.84 -14.57 9.53
C PHE A 82 -14.25 -13.99 9.54
N LEU A 83 -14.97 -14.15 8.43
CA LEU A 83 -16.38 -13.78 8.32
C LEU A 83 -17.27 -15.04 8.23
N PRO A 84 -18.42 -15.08 8.93
CA PRO A 84 -19.39 -16.16 8.77
C PRO A 84 -19.84 -16.31 7.31
N GLY A 85 -19.73 -17.53 6.75
CA GLY A 85 -20.13 -17.83 5.37
C GLY A 85 -19.11 -17.47 4.29
N ARG A 86 -17.90 -17.05 4.66
CA ARG A 86 -16.75 -16.90 3.76
C ARG A 86 -15.62 -17.78 4.24
N ASP A 87 -15.28 -18.79 3.45
CA ASP A 87 -14.16 -19.69 3.74
C ASP A 87 -12.84 -18.92 3.53
N GLY A 88 -12.28 -18.34 4.60
CA GLY A 88 -10.96 -17.73 4.59
C GLY A 88 -10.91 -16.27 5.02
N SER A 89 -9.69 -15.74 4.96
CA SER A 89 -9.35 -14.36 5.28
C SER A 89 -9.47 -13.46 4.05
N VAL A 90 -10.19 -12.35 4.20
CA VAL A 90 -10.46 -11.40 3.12
C VAL A 90 -9.55 -10.17 3.24
N GLN A 91 -9.16 -9.60 2.09
CA GLN A 91 -8.13 -8.55 2.03
C GLN A 91 -8.48 -7.29 2.87
N PRO A 92 -9.72 -6.75 2.84
CA PRO A 92 -10.07 -5.59 3.68
C PRO A 92 -9.96 -5.88 5.19
N GLU A 93 -10.32 -7.09 5.60
CA GLU A 93 -10.25 -7.58 6.97
C GLU A 93 -8.80 -7.72 7.43
N MET A 94 -7.90 -8.17 6.55
CA MET A 94 -6.46 -8.17 6.82
C MET A 94 -5.95 -6.76 7.13
N LEU A 95 -6.22 -5.80 6.24
CA LEU A 95 -5.76 -4.41 6.40
C LEU A 95 -6.41 -3.73 7.62
N SER A 96 -7.69 -3.97 7.87
CA SER A 96 -8.40 -3.40 9.02
C SER A 96 -7.94 -4.01 10.34
N THR A 97 -7.58 -5.30 10.37
CA THR A 97 -7.03 -5.95 11.56
C THR A 97 -5.68 -5.33 11.94
N VAL A 98 -4.81 -5.06 10.97
CA VAL A 98 -3.56 -4.31 11.22
C VAL A 98 -3.85 -2.97 11.88
N ARG A 99 -4.84 -2.23 11.37
CA ARG A 99 -5.27 -0.96 11.97
C ARG A 99 -5.80 -1.12 13.39
N ARG A 100 -6.62 -2.13 13.68
CA ARG A 100 -7.11 -2.40 15.05
C ARG A 100 -5.98 -2.59 16.07
N HIS A 101 -4.81 -3.02 15.59
CA HIS A 101 -3.60 -3.17 16.39
C HIS A 101 -2.69 -1.92 16.37
N GLN A 102 -3.24 -0.75 16.04
CA GLN A 102 -2.55 0.55 15.99
C GLN A 102 -1.32 0.57 15.07
N GLN A 103 -1.37 -0.20 13.99
CA GLN A 103 -0.35 -0.25 12.95
C GLN A 103 -0.92 0.21 11.60
N LEU A 104 -0.05 0.62 10.68
CA LEU A 104 -0.43 0.96 9.31
C LEU A 104 -0.14 -0.21 8.38
N ALA A 105 -1.11 -0.55 7.53
CA ALA A 105 -0.92 -1.50 6.44
C ALA A 105 -0.77 -0.74 5.12
N TYR A 106 0.43 -0.76 4.54
CA TYR A 106 0.74 -0.09 3.29
C TYR A 106 0.67 -1.07 2.12
N PRO A 107 -0.30 -0.94 1.19
CA PRO A 107 -0.31 -1.74 -0.03
C PRO A 107 0.97 -1.48 -0.83
N ILE A 108 1.62 -2.54 -1.31
CA ILE A 108 2.80 -2.39 -2.17
C ILE A 108 2.38 -2.31 -3.64
N ARG A 109 3.29 -1.84 -4.49
CA ARG A 109 3.11 -2.00 -5.94
C ARG A 109 3.18 -3.49 -6.29
N GLY A 110 2.24 -3.97 -7.09
CA GLY A 110 2.17 -5.35 -7.55
C GLY A 110 3.21 -5.67 -8.63
N THR A 111 4.50 -5.51 -8.32
CA THR A 111 5.63 -5.91 -9.19
C THR A 111 6.66 -6.68 -8.38
N MET A 112 7.40 -7.58 -9.03
CA MET A 112 8.46 -8.31 -8.34
C MET A 112 9.56 -7.36 -7.86
N ASP A 113 9.91 -6.34 -8.64
CA ASP A 113 10.90 -5.32 -8.24
C ASP A 113 10.53 -4.64 -6.91
N ALA A 114 9.26 -4.20 -6.76
CA ALA A 114 8.82 -3.56 -5.53
C ALA A 114 8.87 -4.53 -4.35
N LEU A 115 8.44 -5.78 -4.55
CA LEU A 115 8.52 -6.80 -3.52
C LEU A 115 9.97 -7.05 -3.07
N LEU A 116 10.91 -7.21 -4.01
CA LEU A 116 12.32 -7.46 -3.69
C LEU A 116 12.98 -6.26 -3.01
N ASN A 117 12.65 -5.03 -3.42
CA ASN A 117 13.15 -3.82 -2.76
C ASN A 117 12.67 -3.72 -1.31
N HIS A 118 11.40 -4.02 -1.02
CA HIS A 118 10.91 -4.09 0.35
C HIS A 118 11.68 -5.12 1.19
N LEU A 119 11.87 -6.33 0.66
CA LEU A 119 12.63 -7.37 1.35
C LEU A 119 14.08 -6.94 1.61
N ALA A 120 14.72 -6.26 0.65
CA ALA A 120 16.08 -5.76 0.80
C ALA A 120 16.20 -4.65 1.86
N ASN A 121 15.14 -3.86 2.06
CA ASN A 121 15.03 -2.88 3.13
C ASN A 121 14.62 -3.50 4.49
N GLY A 122 14.43 -4.82 4.54
CA GLY A 122 14.08 -5.54 5.76
C GLY A 122 12.59 -5.58 6.07
N ASP A 123 11.72 -5.14 5.14
CA ASP A 123 10.28 -5.15 5.29
C ASP A 123 9.70 -6.53 4.91
N PRO A 124 9.14 -7.32 5.84
CA PRO A 124 8.42 -8.52 5.48
C PRO A 124 7.11 -8.16 4.75
N VAL A 125 6.87 -8.83 3.62
CA VAL A 125 5.70 -8.55 2.77
C VAL A 125 4.66 -9.64 2.93
N VAL A 126 3.46 -9.29 3.39
CA VAL A 126 2.31 -10.19 3.33
C VAL A 126 1.84 -10.26 1.89
N VAL A 127 1.73 -11.46 1.34
CA VAL A 127 1.33 -11.70 -0.05
C VAL A 127 0.17 -12.68 -0.13
N MET A 128 -0.69 -12.49 -1.13
CA MET A 128 -1.80 -13.41 -1.42
C MET A 128 -1.53 -14.16 -2.70
N GLN A 129 -1.51 -15.49 -2.64
CA GLN A 129 -1.33 -16.37 -3.79
C GLN A 129 -2.61 -17.16 -4.08
N ASN A 130 -2.80 -17.54 -5.34
CA ASN A 130 -3.72 -18.61 -5.69
C ASN A 130 -2.91 -19.83 -6.15
N LEU A 131 -2.83 -20.84 -5.27
CA LEU A 131 -1.96 -22.01 -5.47
C LEU A 131 -2.53 -23.02 -6.47
N SER A 132 -3.81 -22.93 -6.81
CA SER A 132 -4.48 -23.83 -7.74
C SER A 132 -4.76 -23.17 -9.10
N LEU A 133 -5.34 -23.94 -10.03
CA LEU A 133 -5.80 -23.41 -11.31
C LEU A 133 -7.01 -22.47 -11.13
N PRO A 134 -7.19 -21.47 -12.01
CA PRO A 134 -8.26 -20.46 -11.88
C PRO A 134 -9.69 -21.01 -11.74
N ILE A 135 -9.94 -22.24 -12.21
CA ILE A 135 -11.25 -22.90 -12.21
C ILE A 135 -11.66 -23.40 -10.81
N TYR A 136 -10.69 -23.64 -9.91
CA TYR A 136 -10.92 -24.07 -8.53
C TYR A 136 -9.95 -23.36 -7.59
N PRO A 137 -10.15 -22.07 -7.27
CA PRO A 137 -9.15 -21.25 -6.57
C PRO A 137 -8.82 -21.76 -5.17
N MET A 138 -7.52 -21.77 -4.83
CA MET A 138 -6.99 -22.08 -3.50
C MET A 138 -6.20 -20.87 -3.02
N TRP A 139 -6.88 -19.98 -2.32
CA TRP A 139 -6.31 -18.75 -1.80
C TRP A 139 -5.41 -19.01 -0.59
N HIS A 140 -4.23 -18.43 -0.61
CA HIS A 140 -3.19 -18.69 0.39
C HIS A 140 -2.43 -17.40 0.73
N TYR A 141 -2.34 -17.08 2.02
CA TYR A 141 -1.48 -16.01 2.50
C TYR A 141 -0.14 -16.56 2.97
N ALA A 142 0.93 -15.86 2.59
CA ALA A 142 2.29 -16.11 3.06
C ALA A 142 2.95 -14.79 3.44
N VAL A 143 4.08 -14.87 4.16
CA VAL A 143 4.95 -13.70 4.39
C VAL A 143 6.25 -13.93 3.63
N ALA A 144 6.55 -13.08 2.67
CA ALA A 144 7.87 -13.05 2.05
C ALA A 144 8.86 -12.39 3.01
N ILE A 145 10.01 -13.04 3.21
CA ILE A 145 11.02 -12.61 4.19
C ILE A 145 12.43 -12.51 3.60
N GLY A 146 12.61 -12.86 2.33
CA GLY A 146 13.91 -12.88 1.71
C GLY A 146 13.92 -13.42 0.30
N PHE A 147 15.08 -13.34 -0.34
CA PHE A 147 15.33 -13.83 -1.68
C PHE A 147 16.81 -14.20 -1.87
N ASP A 148 17.06 -14.96 -2.92
CA ASP A 148 18.37 -15.23 -3.50
C ASP A 148 18.31 -14.87 -4.99
N LEU A 149 19.03 -13.81 -5.40
CA LEU A 149 19.04 -13.33 -6.79
C LEU A 149 19.76 -14.29 -7.74
N PRO A 150 20.98 -14.78 -7.43
CA PRO A 150 21.66 -15.76 -8.29
C PRO A 150 20.81 -17.00 -8.59
N ASP A 151 20.13 -17.54 -7.59
CA ASP A 151 19.29 -18.73 -7.74
C ASP A 151 17.86 -18.39 -8.20
N GLU A 152 17.52 -17.10 -8.35
CA GLU A 152 16.17 -16.59 -8.63
C GLU A 152 15.11 -17.22 -7.70
N THR A 153 15.38 -17.26 -6.39
CA THR A 153 14.46 -17.87 -5.41
C THR A 153 13.95 -16.89 -4.37
N LEU A 154 12.69 -17.08 -3.97
CA LEU A 154 12.03 -16.33 -2.90
C LEU A 154 11.90 -17.22 -1.66
N ILE A 155 12.07 -16.62 -0.47
CA ILE A 155 11.95 -17.26 0.83
C ILE A 155 10.70 -16.74 1.53
N LEU A 156 9.81 -17.67 1.90
CA LEU A 156 8.51 -17.39 2.49
C LEU A 156 8.36 -18.10 3.85
N ARG A 157 7.66 -17.47 4.79
CA ARG A 157 6.96 -18.14 5.89
C ARG A 157 5.59 -18.59 5.35
N SER A 158 5.34 -19.90 5.27
CA SER A 158 4.15 -20.43 4.57
C SER A 158 3.77 -21.85 4.98
N GLY A 159 2.49 -22.07 5.27
CA GLY A 159 1.95 -23.36 5.69
C GLY A 159 2.55 -23.82 7.03
N GLU A 160 2.85 -25.11 7.11
CA GLU A 160 3.59 -25.73 8.21
C GLU A 160 5.11 -25.57 8.08
N ARG A 161 5.60 -24.97 6.98
CA ARG A 161 7.03 -24.82 6.70
C ARG A 161 7.51 -23.46 7.16
N GLU A 162 8.38 -23.48 8.17
CA GLU A 162 9.04 -22.28 8.68
C GLU A 162 9.82 -21.56 7.58
N ARG A 163 10.51 -22.30 6.72
CA ARG A 163 11.27 -21.77 5.59
C ARG A 163 10.83 -22.46 4.30
N HIS A 164 10.02 -21.79 3.51
CA HIS A 164 9.55 -22.28 2.22
C HIS A 164 10.23 -21.52 1.08
N THR A 165 10.92 -22.23 0.19
CA THR A 165 11.64 -21.63 -0.94
C THR A 165 10.97 -22.01 -2.26
N LEU A 166 10.77 -21.04 -3.14
CA LEU A 166 10.19 -21.19 -4.49
C LEU A 166 10.98 -20.36 -5.50
N SER A 167 11.01 -20.76 -6.78
CA SER A 167 11.57 -19.89 -7.82
C SER A 167 10.70 -18.65 -8.03
N PHE A 168 11.31 -17.53 -8.42
CA PHE A 168 10.62 -16.28 -8.76
C PHE A 168 9.50 -16.49 -9.77
N SER A 169 9.75 -17.30 -10.80
CA SER A 169 8.76 -17.64 -11.83
C SER A 169 7.53 -18.35 -11.28
N ARG A 170 7.71 -19.34 -10.40
CA ARG A 170 6.59 -20.08 -9.78
C ARG A 170 5.82 -19.20 -8.81
N PHE A 171 6.53 -18.38 -8.04
CA PHE A 171 5.91 -17.41 -7.15
C PHE A 171 5.07 -16.39 -7.93
N ASP A 172 5.65 -15.70 -8.91
CA ASP A 172 4.94 -14.66 -9.68
C ASP A 172 3.73 -15.23 -10.40
N ALA A 173 3.82 -16.44 -10.95
CA ALA A 173 2.68 -17.09 -11.62
C ALA A 173 1.47 -17.32 -10.69
N THR A 174 1.70 -17.58 -9.41
CA THR A 174 0.62 -17.78 -8.41
C THR A 174 0.19 -16.47 -7.74
N TRP A 175 1.11 -15.50 -7.61
CA TRP A 175 0.85 -14.17 -7.09
C TRP A 175 0.09 -13.29 -8.10
N ALA A 176 0.37 -13.41 -9.40
CA ALA A 176 -0.35 -12.69 -10.45
C ALA A 176 -1.85 -12.97 -10.47
N ARG A 177 -2.27 -14.16 -10.03
CA ARG A 177 -3.68 -14.56 -9.95
C ARG A 177 -4.47 -13.81 -8.87
N SER A 178 -3.80 -13.22 -7.87
CA SER A 178 -4.43 -12.32 -6.89
C SER A 178 -4.36 -10.84 -7.32
N GLY A 179 -3.88 -10.56 -8.54
CA GLY A 179 -3.54 -9.20 -8.95
C GLY A 179 -2.21 -8.72 -8.35
N ARG A 180 -1.34 -9.64 -7.93
CA ARG A 180 -0.08 -9.34 -7.21
C ARG A 180 -0.34 -8.53 -5.94
N TRP A 181 -1.37 -8.94 -5.21
CA TRP A 181 -1.75 -8.25 -3.98
C TRP A 181 -0.74 -8.54 -2.86
N GLY A 182 -0.33 -7.48 -2.19
CA GLY A 182 0.50 -7.56 -0.99
C GLY A 182 0.57 -6.24 -0.26
N PHE A 183 1.00 -6.31 1.00
CA PHE A 183 1.17 -5.14 1.84
C PHE A 183 2.26 -5.39 2.88
N ILE A 184 2.76 -4.29 3.45
CA ILE A 184 3.69 -4.29 4.58
C ILE A 184 3.03 -3.62 5.77
N VAL A 185 3.48 -3.98 6.97
CA VAL A 185 3.01 -3.37 8.22
C VAL A 185 4.11 -2.48 8.77
N ALA A 186 3.76 -1.27 9.19
CA ALA A 186 4.69 -0.34 9.83
C ALA A 186 4.04 0.43 10.99
N ASN A 187 4.88 0.87 11.92
CA ASN A 187 4.49 1.74 13.03
C ASN A 187 4.12 3.14 12.54
N PRO A 188 3.20 3.87 13.21
CA PRO A 188 2.94 5.27 12.94
C PRO A 188 4.21 6.12 12.90
N GLY A 189 4.33 7.00 11.90
CA GLY A 189 5.54 7.80 11.65
C GLY A 189 6.63 7.10 10.86
N THR A 190 6.48 5.80 10.56
CA THR A 190 7.38 5.08 9.65
C THR A 190 6.74 5.02 8.28
N LEU A 191 7.40 5.58 7.27
CA LEU A 191 7.05 5.38 5.86
C LEU A 191 8.08 4.44 5.24
N PRO A 192 7.73 3.18 4.96
CA PRO A 192 8.65 2.24 4.34
C PRO A 192 9.11 2.70 2.96
N GLU A 193 10.31 2.28 2.57
CA GLU A 193 10.89 2.62 1.27
C GLU A 193 10.01 2.10 0.12
N ASP A 194 10.04 2.77 -1.03
CA ASP A 194 9.28 2.41 -2.25
C ASP A 194 7.73 2.43 -2.18
N ILE A 195 7.14 2.81 -1.05
CA ILE A 195 5.70 3.08 -0.97
C ILE A 195 5.38 4.38 -1.71
N SER A 196 4.57 4.29 -2.77
CA SER A 196 4.11 5.48 -3.52
C SER A 196 3.26 6.42 -2.66
N ALA A 197 3.28 7.72 -2.98
CA ALA A 197 2.45 8.73 -2.33
C ALA A 197 0.96 8.32 -2.28
N ARG A 198 0.42 7.78 -3.37
CA ARG A 198 -0.97 7.28 -3.43
C ARG A 198 -1.25 6.20 -2.39
N ASN A 199 -0.41 5.16 -2.32
CA ASN A 199 -0.63 4.06 -1.39
C ASN A 199 -0.44 4.50 0.06
N ALA A 200 0.48 5.44 0.31
CA ALA A 200 0.65 6.02 1.63
C ALA A 200 -0.54 6.90 2.04
N LEU A 201 -1.05 7.75 1.15
CA LEU A 201 -2.26 8.54 1.37
C LEU A 201 -3.44 7.63 1.75
N GLU A 202 -3.65 6.53 1.02
CA GLU A 202 -4.70 5.55 1.31
C GLU A 202 -4.52 4.90 2.69
N ALA A 203 -3.32 4.40 2.99
CA ALA A 203 -3.03 3.71 4.25
C ALA A 203 -3.15 4.63 5.47
N ILE A 204 -2.62 5.86 5.38
CA ILE A 204 -2.63 6.82 6.48
C ILE A 204 -4.04 7.38 6.68
N SER A 205 -4.79 7.67 5.61
CA SER A 205 -6.19 8.10 5.72
C SER A 205 -7.06 7.04 6.40
N ALA A 206 -6.90 5.76 6.01
CA ALA A 206 -7.63 4.67 6.63
C ALA A 206 -7.25 4.46 8.11
N TYR A 207 -6.00 4.77 8.48
CA TYR A 207 -5.55 4.75 9.87
C TYR A 207 -6.12 5.92 10.68
N GLU A 208 -6.10 7.13 10.12
CA GLU A 208 -6.71 8.33 10.71
C GLU A 208 -8.21 8.14 10.94
N GLU A 209 -8.95 7.58 9.98
CA GLU A 209 -10.39 7.34 10.14
C GLU A 209 -10.69 6.42 11.34
N ALA A 210 -9.80 5.48 11.64
CA ALA A 210 -9.98 4.52 12.72
C ALA A 210 -9.51 5.04 14.10
N HIS A 211 -8.52 5.94 14.15
CA HIS A 211 -7.85 6.32 15.41
C HIS A 211 -7.92 7.80 15.73
N GLY A 212 -8.17 8.64 14.74
CA GLY A 212 -8.14 10.08 14.85
C GLY A 212 -6.91 10.73 14.19
N PRO A 213 -7.01 12.04 13.89
CA PRO A 213 -5.97 12.80 13.20
C PRO A 213 -4.69 12.97 14.02
N LYS A 214 -4.79 13.00 15.35
CA LYS A 214 -3.62 13.16 16.23
C LYS A 214 -2.71 11.93 16.18
N GLU A 215 -3.30 10.74 16.20
CA GLU A 215 -2.63 9.46 16.13
C GLU A 215 -1.97 9.25 14.76
N ALA A 216 -2.54 9.83 13.69
CA ALA A 216 -1.98 9.76 12.34
C ALA A 216 -0.92 10.84 12.04
N LEU A 217 -0.78 11.85 12.91
CA LEU A 217 0.04 13.04 12.66
C LEU A 217 1.49 12.70 12.28
N SER A 218 2.14 11.78 12.99
CA SER A 218 3.52 11.38 12.70
C SER A 218 3.64 10.74 11.32
N SER A 219 2.65 9.96 10.89
CA SER A 219 2.61 9.34 9.56
C SER A 219 2.40 10.39 8.46
N TRP A 220 1.56 11.39 8.68
CA TRP A 220 1.41 12.51 7.74
C TRP A 220 2.69 13.33 7.60
N GLN A 221 3.39 13.58 8.71
CA GLN A 221 4.71 14.23 8.70
C GLN A 221 5.72 13.40 7.90
N ALA A 222 5.79 12.09 8.12
CA ALA A 222 6.66 11.20 7.37
C ALA A 222 6.34 11.23 5.86
N LEU A 223 5.06 11.30 5.50
CA LEU A 223 4.63 11.40 4.11
C LEU A 223 5.05 12.71 3.46
N VAL A 224 4.76 13.85 4.10
CA VAL A 224 5.13 15.17 3.59
C VAL A 224 6.65 15.33 3.51
N ASN A 225 7.41 14.76 4.44
CA ASN A 225 8.87 14.77 4.36
C ASN A 225 9.38 14.05 3.10
N ARG A 226 8.70 12.98 2.66
CA ARG A 226 9.05 12.21 1.45
C ARG A 226 8.54 12.86 0.17
N TYR A 227 7.30 13.37 0.21
CA TYR A 227 6.59 13.96 -0.92
C TYR A 227 6.12 15.37 -0.57
N PRO A 228 7.04 16.34 -0.44
CA PRO A 228 6.72 17.67 0.06
C PRO A 228 5.80 18.46 -0.88
N THR A 229 5.74 18.07 -2.16
CA THR A 229 4.94 18.74 -3.18
C THR A 229 3.56 18.09 -3.40
N ASP A 230 3.18 17.06 -2.62
CA ASP A 230 1.86 16.45 -2.72
C ASP A 230 0.82 17.31 -1.97
N PRO A 231 -0.12 17.98 -2.68
CA PRO A 231 -1.03 18.93 -2.05
C PRO A 231 -2.02 18.24 -1.10
N LEU A 232 -2.41 16.99 -1.37
CA LEU A 232 -3.33 16.25 -0.51
C LEU A 232 -2.66 15.84 0.80
N ALA A 233 -1.39 15.41 0.74
CA ALA A 233 -0.60 15.12 1.93
C ALA A 233 -0.40 16.36 2.81
N GLN A 234 -0.11 17.51 2.19
CA GLN A 234 0.01 18.79 2.90
C GLN A 234 -1.32 19.21 3.55
N PHE A 235 -2.43 19.06 2.84
CA PHE A 235 -3.75 19.36 3.37
C PHE A 235 -4.12 18.45 4.55
N ALA A 236 -3.89 17.13 4.43
CA ALA A 236 -4.13 16.18 5.51
C ALA A 236 -3.24 16.45 6.74
N LEU A 237 -1.96 16.78 6.52
CA LEU A 237 -1.05 17.21 7.58
C LEU A 237 -1.58 18.47 8.28
N GLY A 238 -2.09 19.46 7.54
CA GLY A 238 -2.70 20.66 8.09
C GLY A 238 -3.88 20.35 9.00
N ASN A 239 -4.78 19.46 8.58
CA ASN A 239 -5.91 19.01 9.40
C ASN A 239 -5.43 18.31 10.68
N ALA A 240 -4.42 17.44 10.58
CA ALA A 240 -3.85 16.73 11.72
C ALA A 240 -3.17 17.67 12.73
N LEU A 241 -2.41 18.66 12.24
CA LEU A 241 -1.77 19.68 13.07
C LEU A 241 -2.79 20.58 13.76
N TYR A 242 -3.88 20.93 13.07
CA TYR A 242 -4.96 21.70 13.68
C TYR A 242 -5.64 20.93 14.81
N ALA A 243 -5.94 19.64 14.59
CA ALA A 243 -6.50 18.77 15.63
C ALA A 243 -5.55 18.57 16.83
N ASP A 244 -4.24 18.60 16.61
CA ASP A 244 -3.22 18.57 17.68
C ASP A 244 -2.95 19.95 18.31
N SER A 245 -3.83 20.94 18.09
CA SER A 245 -3.71 22.30 18.66
C SER A 245 -2.43 23.04 18.25
N ARG A 246 -1.94 22.81 17.02
CA ARG A 246 -0.77 23.47 16.41
C ARG A 246 -1.18 24.36 15.22
N PRO A 247 -1.99 25.41 15.44
CA PRO A 247 -2.63 26.17 14.35
C PRO A 247 -1.63 26.93 13.46
N LYS A 248 -0.47 27.33 13.99
CA LYS A 248 0.57 28.00 13.18
C LYS A 248 1.17 27.06 12.13
N GLU A 249 1.45 25.82 12.52
CA GLU A 249 2.01 24.81 11.62
C GLU A 249 0.94 24.29 10.65
N ALA A 250 -0.30 24.14 11.13
CA ALA A 250 -1.44 23.82 10.27
C ALA A 250 -1.61 24.85 9.16
N MET A 251 -1.49 26.15 9.49
CA MET A 251 -1.54 27.24 8.52
C MET A 251 -0.44 27.13 7.46
N THR A 252 0.80 26.80 7.87
CA THR A 252 1.90 26.56 6.92
C THR A 252 1.62 25.37 5.99
N ALA A 253 1.05 24.28 6.52
CA ALA A 253 0.72 23.11 5.71
C ALA A 253 -0.45 23.39 4.72
N PHE A 254 -1.48 24.12 5.15
CA PHE A 254 -2.56 24.54 4.24
C PHE A 254 -2.06 25.51 3.17
N ASP A 255 -1.20 26.47 3.52
CA ASP A 255 -0.57 27.36 2.55
C ASP A 255 0.23 26.56 1.50
N ALA A 256 1.07 25.61 1.94
CA ALA A 256 1.80 24.72 1.04
C ALA A 256 0.86 23.90 0.13
N ALA A 257 -0.25 23.38 0.66
CA ALA A 257 -1.25 22.68 -0.14
C ALA A 257 -1.81 23.58 -1.27
N THR A 258 -2.12 24.84 -0.97
CA THR A 258 -2.63 25.80 -1.96
C THR A 258 -1.59 26.25 -2.99
N GLN A 259 -0.30 26.25 -2.62
CA GLN A 259 0.79 26.54 -3.56
C GLN A 259 1.01 25.40 -4.56
N HIS A 260 0.79 24.16 -4.13
CA HIS A 260 0.93 22.97 -4.98
C HIS A 260 -0.34 22.63 -5.75
N ASP A 261 -1.52 23.00 -5.25
CA ASP A 261 -2.80 22.96 -5.96
C ASP A 261 -3.64 24.20 -5.66
N ALA A 262 -3.57 25.17 -6.58
CA ALA A 262 -4.32 26.42 -6.47
C ALA A 262 -5.85 26.22 -6.49
N HIS A 263 -6.36 25.08 -6.98
CA HIS A 263 -7.79 24.78 -7.05
C HIS A 263 -8.30 24.01 -5.81
N MET A 264 -7.46 23.82 -4.79
CA MET A 264 -7.86 23.16 -3.55
C MET A 264 -8.64 24.11 -2.63
N GLY A 265 -9.91 24.35 -2.96
CA GLY A 265 -10.75 25.31 -2.23
C GLY A 265 -10.95 24.99 -0.74
N ALA A 266 -10.90 23.70 -0.37
CA ALA A 266 -10.92 23.29 1.04
C ALA A 266 -9.67 23.76 1.82
N ALA A 267 -8.48 23.72 1.20
CA ALA A 267 -7.26 24.22 1.81
C ALA A 267 -7.28 25.75 1.96
N TRP A 268 -7.76 26.46 0.94
CA TRP A 268 -7.97 27.92 1.00
C TRP A 268 -8.94 28.32 2.10
N LEU A 269 -10.05 27.59 2.26
CA LEU A 269 -11.03 27.84 3.31
C LEU A 269 -10.40 27.67 4.70
N ASN A 270 -9.71 26.55 4.92
CA ASN A 270 -9.06 26.27 6.21
C ASN A 270 -7.98 27.30 6.53
N LEU A 271 -7.16 27.68 5.54
CA LEU A 271 -6.17 28.75 5.68
C LEU A 271 -6.83 30.08 6.08
N GLY A 272 -7.90 30.49 5.40
CA GLY A 272 -8.65 31.70 5.72
C GLY A 272 -9.21 31.71 7.14
N ILE A 273 -9.81 30.59 7.58
CA ILE A 273 -10.33 30.45 8.95
C ILE A 273 -9.20 30.60 9.98
N LEU A 274 -8.05 29.96 9.78
CA LEU A 274 -6.93 30.06 10.71
C LEU A 274 -6.31 31.46 10.75
N LEU A 275 -6.28 32.15 9.61
CA LEU A 275 -5.81 33.55 9.55
C LEU A 275 -6.74 34.48 10.33
N LEU A 276 -8.06 34.29 10.27
CA LEU A 276 -9.01 35.03 11.11
C LEU A 276 -8.78 34.78 12.60
N GLN A 277 -8.56 33.52 12.99
CA GLN A 277 -8.25 33.16 14.39
C GLN A 277 -6.94 33.78 14.91
N GLN A 278 -6.02 34.13 14.01
CA GLN A 278 -4.75 34.77 14.33
C GLN A 278 -4.78 36.30 14.18
N ASP A 279 -5.97 36.90 14.04
CA ASP A 279 -6.16 38.35 13.89
C ASP A 279 -5.45 38.94 12.66
N LYS A 280 -5.47 38.20 11.55
CA LYS A 280 -4.91 38.59 10.24
C LYS A 280 -6.01 38.73 9.17
N PRO A 281 -6.93 39.71 9.30
CA PRO A 281 -8.12 39.79 8.47
C PRO A 281 -7.83 40.05 6.97
N ASP A 282 -6.79 40.80 6.63
CA ASP A 282 -6.46 41.10 5.23
C ASP A 282 -5.95 39.85 4.48
N GLU A 283 -5.05 39.08 5.11
CA GLU A 283 -4.57 37.79 4.59
C GLU A 283 -5.74 36.79 4.49
N ALA A 284 -6.60 36.74 5.52
CA ALA A 284 -7.77 35.88 5.53
C ALA A 284 -8.75 36.18 4.39
N ARG A 285 -9.04 37.48 4.13
CA ARG A 285 -9.92 37.91 3.04
C ARG A 285 -9.43 37.37 1.70
N ASN A 286 -8.12 37.44 1.43
CA ASN A 286 -7.55 36.91 0.19
C ASN A 286 -7.76 35.39 0.08
N ALA A 287 -7.45 34.62 1.12
CA ALA A 287 -7.63 33.17 1.12
C ALA A 287 -9.10 32.76 0.96
N LEU A 288 -10.01 33.44 1.65
CA LEU A 288 -11.45 33.18 1.54
C LEU A 288 -12.00 33.57 0.16
N MET A 289 -11.48 34.62 -0.48
CA MET A 289 -11.83 34.96 -1.87
C MET A 289 -11.41 33.86 -2.85
N GLN A 290 -10.22 33.28 -2.68
CA GLN A 290 -9.80 32.12 -3.48
C GLN A 290 -10.76 30.94 -3.26
N ALA A 291 -11.03 30.57 -2.01
CA ALA A 291 -11.97 29.49 -1.69
C ALA A 291 -13.38 29.73 -2.28
N ALA A 292 -13.90 30.95 -2.22
CA ALA A 292 -15.22 31.31 -2.76
C ALA A 292 -15.30 31.29 -4.29
N SER A 293 -14.15 31.42 -4.98
CA SER A 293 -14.07 31.38 -6.45
C SER A 293 -14.02 29.96 -7.01
N ILE A 294 -13.75 28.97 -6.17
CA ILE A 294 -13.63 27.56 -6.55
C ILE A 294 -14.94 26.85 -6.20
N ASP A 295 -15.55 26.18 -7.18
CA ASP A 295 -16.79 25.42 -6.97
C ASP A 295 -16.56 24.22 -6.06
N GLY A 296 -17.37 24.08 -5.01
CA GLY A 296 -17.31 22.94 -4.09
C GLY A 296 -18.03 23.21 -2.78
N SER A 297 -18.00 22.25 -1.85
CA SER A 297 -18.69 22.34 -0.56
C SER A 297 -18.17 23.47 0.34
N TRP A 298 -16.93 23.92 0.13
CA TRP A 298 -16.28 25.03 0.85
C TRP A 298 -16.82 26.41 0.44
N GLN A 299 -17.37 26.56 -0.76
CA GLN A 299 -17.68 27.86 -1.38
C GLN A 299 -18.68 28.68 -0.56
N ALA A 300 -19.80 28.07 -0.16
CA ALA A 300 -20.84 28.75 0.62
C ALA A 300 -20.31 29.25 1.97
N ARG A 301 -19.45 28.45 2.63
CA ARG A 301 -18.85 28.84 3.91
C ARG A 301 -17.86 29.99 3.73
N ALA A 302 -17.06 29.97 2.68
CA ALA A 302 -16.13 31.06 2.35
C ALA A 302 -16.88 32.38 2.08
N GLN A 303 -17.96 32.34 1.30
CA GLN A 303 -18.80 33.50 1.00
C GLN A 303 -19.47 34.08 2.26
N GLN A 304 -19.98 33.21 3.14
CA GLN A 304 -20.54 33.64 4.41
C GLN A 304 -19.50 34.41 5.24
N LEU A 305 -18.30 33.82 5.42
CA LEU A 305 -17.23 34.45 6.18
C LEU A 305 -16.79 35.78 5.58
N LEU A 306 -16.74 35.90 4.25
CA LEU A 306 -16.45 37.18 3.59
C LEU A 306 -17.51 38.27 3.82
N GLY A 307 -18.78 37.90 4.07
CA GLY A 307 -19.85 38.84 4.36
C GLY A 307 -19.88 39.35 5.80
N GLU A 308 -19.14 38.70 6.71
CA GLU A 308 -19.02 39.08 8.12
C GLU A 308 -17.95 40.19 8.34
N TYR A 309 -17.17 40.55 7.31
CA TYR A 309 -16.09 41.56 7.34
C TYR A 309 -16.17 42.56 6.19
#